data_AF-A0A1G0GV30-F1
#
_entry.id   AF-A0A1G0GV30-F1
#
_cell.length_a   1.000
_cell.length_b   1.000
_cell.length_c   1.000
_cell.angle_alpha   90.00
_cell.angle_beta   90.00
_cell.angle_gamma   90.00
#
_symmetry.space_group_name_H-M   'P 1'
#
loop_
_entity.id
_entity.type
_entity.pdbx_description
1 polymer ?
#
loop_
_entity_poly.entity_id
_entity_poly.type
_entity_poly.pdbx_seq_one_letter_code
_entity_poly.pdbx_strand_id
1 'polypeptide(L)'
;MSIDIKGLDKAELLAGLFNASKPQGLGFLAQGRNSEMTVADAREVLRIAGDRPYFDYLRGRVMKVDLSGDSLEPRMYDRDNGEGAALRVVETIRARLAVQFRVGVPTSSTEVLADSGRAQDAVDSAHLQITGMRQ
;
A
#
# COMPACT_ATOMS: atom_id res chain seq x y z
N MET A 1 -14.99 -4.50 14.52
CA MET A 1 -13.75 -3.78 14.92
C MET A 1 -13.29 -3.12 13.65
N SER A 2 -13.20 -1.80 13.62
CA SER A 2 -12.90 -1.08 12.39
C SER A 2 -11.40 -0.83 12.24
N ILE A 3 -10.94 -0.75 10.99
CA ILE A 3 -9.55 -0.46 10.62
C ILE A 3 -9.48 1.01 10.21
N ASP A 4 -8.49 1.75 10.70
CA ASP A 4 -8.23 3.12 10.27
C ASP A 4 -7.56 3.13 8.89
N ILE A 5 -8.22 3.77 7.93
CA ILE A 5 -7.74 3.93 6.55
C ILE A 5 -7.57 5.40 6.17
N LYS A 6 -7.56 6.30 7.16
CA LYS A 6 -7.30 7.72 6.95
C LYS A 6 -5.92 7.95 6.32
N GLY A 7 -5.89 8.81 5.30
CA GLY A 7 -4.66 9.20 4.62
C GLY A 7 -4.11 8.16 3.63
N LEU A 8 -4.77 7.01 3.46
CA LEU A 8 -4.41 6.05 2.42
C LEU A 8 -5.03 6.47 1.07
N ASP A 9 -4.26 6.30 -0.02
CA ASP A 9 -4.82 6.40 -1.37
C ASP A 9 -5.87 5.28 -1.56
N LYS A 10 -7.11 5.68 -1.86
CA LYS A 10 -8.23 4.73 -1.97
C LYS A 10 -8.08 3.77 -3.14
N ALA A 11 -7.41 4.16 -4.23
CA ALA A 11 -7.16 3.29 -5.36
C ALA A 11 -6.10 2.23 -5.00
N GLU A 12 -5.07 2.60 -4.25
CA GLU A 12 -4.11 1.63 -3.71
C GLU A 12 -4.78 0.64 -2.76
N LEU A 13 -5.64 1.13 -1.86
CA LEU A 13 -6.40 0.30 -0.94
C LEU A 13 -7.34 -0.66 -1.68
N LEU A 14 -8.11 -0.17 -2.66
CA LEU A 14 -9.02 -0.99 -3.45
C LEU A 14 -8.27 -2.07 -4.24
N ALA A 15 -7.16 -1.72 -4.90
CA ALA A 15 -6.33 -2.67 -5.62
C ALA A 15 -5.75 -3.74 -4.69
N GLY A 16 -5.22 -3.34 -3.52
CA GLY A 16 -4.66 -4.25 -2.53
C GLY A 16 -5.70 -5.24 -1.98
N LEU A 17 -6.88 -4.74 -1.62
CA LEU A 17 -8.00 -5.59 -1.17
C LEU A 17 -8.44 -6.53 -2.30
N PHE A 18 -8.62 -6.02 -3.52
CA PHE A 18 -9.02 -6.86 -4.64
C PHE A 18 -8.01 -7.99 -4.91
N ASN A 19 -6.72 -7.68 -4.93
CA ASN A 19 -5.66 -8.66 -5.21
C ASN A 19 -5.53 -9.71 -4.08
N ALA A 20 -5.83 -9.33 -2.84
CA ALA A 20 -5.87 -10.23 -1.69
C ALA A 20 -7.19 -11.03 -1.56
N SER A 21 -8.22 -10.67 -2.33
CA SER A 21 -9.53 -11.33 -2.29
C SER A 21 -9.58 -12.60 -3.15
N LYS A 22 -10.56 -13.47 -2.92
CA LYS A 22 -10.73 -14.72 -3.69
C LYS A 22 -11.97 -14.66 -4.59
N PRO A 23 -11.94 -15.27 -5.79
CA PRO A 23 -13.15 -15.58 -6.52
C PRO A 23 -14.06 -16.49 -5.67
N GLN A 24 -15.38 -16.27 -5.69
CA GLN A 24 -16.32 -17.11 -4.94
C GLN A 24 -17.53 -17.50 -5.80
N GLY A 25 -18.01 -18.73 -5.64
CA GLY A 25 -19.16 -19.26 -6.37
C GLY A 25 -18.98 -19.17 -7.89
N LEU A 26 -20.03 -18.71 -8.59
CA LEU A 26 -19.98 -18.48 -10.04
C LEU A 26 -19.00 -17.36 -10.44
N GLY A 27 -18.48 -16.58 -9.49
CA GLY A 27 -17.39 -15.64 -9.72
C GLY A 27 -16.12 -16.33 -10.24
N PHE A 28 -15.96 -17.64 -10.01
CA PHE A 28 -14.93 -18.44 -10.67
C PHE A 28 -15.09 -18.53 -12.20
N LEU A 29 -16.24 -18.18 -12.78
CA LEU A 29 -16.42 -18.13 -14.22
C LEU A 29 -16.24 -16.72 -14.80
N ALA A 30 -16.11 -15.70 -13.94
CA ALA A 30 -15.99 -14.32 -14.38
C ALA A 30 -14.72 -14.06 -15.19
N GLN A 31 -14.85 -13.23 -16.22
CA GLN A 31 -13.71 -12.72 -16.99
C GLN A 31 -12.85 -11.81 -16.11
N GLY A 32 -11.52 -11.95 -16.21
CA GLY A 32 -10.58 -11.17 -15.40
C GLY A 32 -10.41 -11.66 -13.95
N ARG A 33 -11.04 -12.78 -13.56
CA ARG A 33 -10.90 -13.34 -12.20
C ARG A 33 -9.46 -13.63 -11.79
N ASN A 34 -8.58 -13.93 -12.74
CA ASN A 34 -7.16 -14.26 -12.52
C ASN A 34 -6.25 -13.06 -12.79
N SER A 35 -6.81 -11.91 -13.15
CA SER A 35 -6.05 -10.69 -13.41
C SER A 35 -5.97 -9.87 -12.14
N GLU A 36 -4.77 -9.41 -11.82
CA GLU A 36 -4.59 -8.42 -10.76
C GLU A 36 -5.20 -7.08 -11.17
N MET A 37 -5.69 -6.33 -10.19
CA MET A 37 -6.07 -4.94 -10.34
C MET A 37 -4.86 -4.05 -10.12
N THR A 38 -4.57 -3.20 -11.11
CA THR A 38 -3.58 -2.13 -10.97
C THR A 38 -4.17 -0.95 -10.20
N VAL A 39 -3.33 -0.05 -9.69
CA VAL A 39 -3.80 1.21 -9.07
C VAL A 39 -4.55 2.09 -10.07
N ALA A 40 -4.14 2.09 -11.34
CA ALA A 40 -4.82 2.84 -12.39
C ALA A 40 -6.24 2.29 -12.66
N ASP A 41 -6.37 0.97 -12.74
CA ASP A 41 -7.67 0.29 -12.84
C ASP A 41 -8.58 0.64 -11.65
N ALA A 42 -8.04 0.55 -10.43
CA ALA A 42 -8.77 0.85 -9.21
C ALA A 42 -9.25 2.31 -9.17
N ARG A 43 -8.41 3.25 -9.64
CA ARG A 43 -8.76 4.67 -9.72
C ARG A 43 -9.94 4.90 -10.67
N GLU A 44 -9.98 4.19 -11.79
CA GLU A 44 -11.12 4.25 -12.72
C GLU A 44 -12.38 3.63 -12.12
N VAL A 45 -12.27 2.49 -11.43
CA VAL A 45 -13.40 1.86 -10.72
C VAL A 45 -13.98 2.82 -9.68
N LEU A 46 -13.15 3.49 -8.90
CA LEU A 46 -13.58 4.48 -7.91
C LEU A 46 -14.23 5.70 -8.57
N ARG A 47 -13.68 6.18 -9.70
CA ARG A 47 -14.27 7.28 -10.47
C ARG A 47 -15.69 6.94 -10.92
N ILE A 48 -15.93 5.71 -11.36
CA ILE A 48 -17.26 5.22 -11.79
C ILE A 48 -18.19 5.07 -10.58
N ALA A 49 -17.68 4.60 -9.44
CA ALA A 49 -18.47 4.42 -8.23
C ALA A 49 -18.91 5.75 -7.58
N GLY A 50 -18.19 6.84 -7.85
CA GLY A 50 -18.51 8.18 -7.36
C GLY A 50 -18.40 8.29 -5.83
N ASP A 51 -19.33 9.01 -5.20
CA ASP A 51 -19.27 9.36 -3.78
C ASP A 51 -19.58 8.19 -2.82
N ARG A 52 -20.02 7.04 -3.35
CA ARG A 52 -20.36 5.86 -2.55
C ARG A 52 -19.65 4.61 -3.06
N PRO A 53 -18.32 4.50 -2.90
CA PRO A 53 -17.53 3.35 -3.32
C PRO A 53 -17.74 2.15 -2.38
N TYR A 54 -18.93 1.56 -2.44
CA TYR A 54 -19.28 0.30 -1.79
C TYR A 54 -19.28 -0.83 -2.82
N PHE A 55 -18.60 -1.93 -2.50
CA PHE A 55 -18.48 -3.07 -3.40
C PHE A 55 -18.84 -4.34 -2.66
N ASP A 56 -19.93 -5.00 -3.03
CA ASP A 56 -20.22 -6.37 -2.58
C ASP A 56 -19.33 -7.39 -3.30
N TYR A 57 -19.21 -7.23 -4.62
CA TYR A 57 -18.35 -8.00 -5.50
C TYR A 57 -17.67 -7.08 -6.50
N LEU A 58 -16.47 -7.46 -6.92
CA LEU A 58 -15.75 -6.79 -8.00
C LEU A 58 -15.07 -7.86 -8.86
N ARG A 59 -15.31 -7.85 -10.18
CA ARG A 59 -14.77 -8.83 -11.16
C ARG A 59 -14.83 -10.30 -10.67
N GLY A 60 -15.95 -10.70 -10.05
CA GLY A 60 -16.18 -12.06 -9.55
C GLY A 60 -15.53 -12.40 -8.20
N ARG A 61 -14.86 -11.44 -7.55
CA ARG A 61 -14.26 -11.60 -6.22
C ARG A 61 -15.09 -10.91 -5.15
N VAL A 62 -15.10 -11.49 -3.95
CA VAL A 62 -15.88 -10.99 -2.81
C VAL A 62 -15.14 -9.82 -2.17
N MET A 63 -15.81 -8.68 -2.10
CA MET A 63 -15.26 -7.46 -1.50
C MET A 63 -15.98 -7.16 -0.19
N LYS A 64 -17.25 -6.77 -0.25
CA LYS A 64 -18.05 -6.35 0.93
C LYS A 64 -17.36 -5.25 1.75
N VAL A 65 -16.82 -4.26 1.04
CA VAL A 65 -16.11 -3.11 1.64
C VAL A 65 -16.76 -1.80 1.24
N ASP A 66 -16.80 -0.88 2.19
CA ASP A 66 -17.13 0.53 1.98
C ASP A 66 -15.83 1.36 2.10
N LEU A 67 -15.51 2.14 1.07
CA LEU A 67 -14.31 2.97 1.02
C LEU A 67 -14.61 4.48 1.08
N SER A 68 -15.87 4.87 1.37
CA SER A 68 -16.33 6.26 1.35
C SER A 68 -15.75 7.11 2.49
N GLY A 69 -15.42 6.48 3.63
CA GLY A 69 -14.93 7.16 4.83
C GLY A 69 -13.48 6.87 5.19
N ASP A 70 -13.09 7.25 6.40
CA ASP A 70 -11.75 7.03 6.97
C ASP A 70 -11.61 5.73 7.75
N SER A 71 -12.67 4.91 7.83
CA SER A 71 -12.64 3.64 8.52
C SER A 71 -13.24 2.52 7.67
N LEU A 72 -12.65 1.33 7.76
CA LEU A 72 -13.08 0.12 7.07
C LEU A 72 -13.59 -0.89 8.10
N GLU A 73 -14.83 -1.37 7.96
CA GLU A 73 -15.34 -2.50 8.74
C GLU A 73 -15.02 -3.81 7.99
N PRO A 74 -14.12 -4.66 8.52
CA PRO A 74 -13.56 -5.78 7.76
C PRO A 74 -14.41 -7.05 7.88
N ARG A 75 -15.38 -7.14 8.79
CA ARG A 75 -16.03 -8.41 9.17
C ARG A 75 -16.51 -9.24 7.99
N MET A 76 -17.15 -8.61 6.99
CA MET A 76 -17.70 -9.33 5.84
C MET A 76 -16.63 -9.68 4.81
N TYR A 77 -15.62 -8.81 4.61
CA TYR A 77 -14.47 -9.11 3.76
C TYR A 77 -13.66 -10.27 4.34
N ASP A 78 -13.31 -10.20 5.62
CA ASP A 78 -12.46 -11.19 6.31
C ASP A 78 -13.15 -12.55 6.46
N ARG A 79 -14.48 -12.58 6.62
CA ARG A 79 -15.25 -13.83 6.62
C ARG A 79 -15.00 -14.67 5.36
N ASP A 80 -14.95 -14.03 4.20
CA ASP A 80 -14.83 -14.71 2.91
C ASP A 80 -13.36 -14.83 2.45
N ASN A 81 -12.49 -13.90 2.84
CA ASN A 81 -11.10 -13.83 2.39
C ASN A 81 -10.07 -14.31 3.42
N GLY A 82 -10.50 -14.57 4.66
CA GLY A 82 -9.69 -15.03 5.78
C GLY A 82 -9.52 -13.97 6.87
N GLU A 83 -9.45 -14.41 8.13
CA GLU A 83 -9.32 -13.51 9.28
C GLU A 83 -8.09 -12.58 9.16
N GLY A 84 -8.31 -11.28 9.39
CA GLY A 84 -7.29 -10.24 9.32
C GLY A 84 -6.79 -9.92 7.91
N ALA A 85 -7.46 -10.39 6.86
CA ALA A 85 -7.02 -10.16 5.48
C ALA A 85 -7.04 -8.68 5.11
N ALA A 86 -8.09 -7.95 5.47
CA ALA A 86 -8.15 -6.50 5.24
C ALA A 86 -7.04 -5.75 6.00
N LEU A 87 -6.80 -6.13 7.26
CA LEU A 87 -5.76 -5.49 8.08
C LEU A 87 -4.37 -5.69 7.48
N ARG A 88 -4.03 -6.90 7.01
CA ARG A 88 -2.75 -7.18 6.36
C ARG A 88 -2.50 -6.29 5.13
N VAL A 89 -3.54 -6.02 4.34
CA VAL A 89 -3.44 -5.10 3.20
C VAL A 89 -3.12 -3.68 3.68
N VAL A 90 -3.88 -3.18 4.65
CA VAL A 90 -3.67 -1.83 5.21
C VAL A 90 -2.26 -1.68 5.78
N GLU A 91 -1.80 -2.65 6.57
CA GLU A 91 -0.45 -2.64 7.14
C GLU A 91 0.64 -2.71 6.08
N THR A 92 0.43 -3.48 5.01
CA THR A 92 1.38 -3.54 3.88
C THR A 92 1.52 -2.19 3.19
N ILE A 93 0.42 -1.48 2.95
CA ILE A 93 0.43 -0.13 2.36
C ILE A 93 1.14 0.84 3.29
N ARG A 94 0.81 0.84 4.60
CA ARG A 94 1.44 1.71 5.59
C ARG A 94 2.94 1.47 5.72
N ALA A 95 3.37 0.20 5.78
CA ALA A 95 4.78 -0.16 5.83
C ALA A 95 5.55 0.37 4.60
N ARG A 96 4.97 0.26 3.41
CA ARG A 96 5.56 0.80 2.17
C ARG A 96 5.70 2.33 2.23
N LEU A 97 4.68 3.04 2.69
CA LEU A 97 4.72 4.50 2.85
C LEU A 97 5.79 4.94 3.88
N ALA A 98 5.91 4.21 4.98
CA ALA A 98 6.93 4.48 6.00
C ALA A 98 8.36 4.28 5.46
N VAL A 99 8.58 3.28 4.60
CA VAL A 99 9.87 3.08 3.90
C VAL A 99 10.15 4.22 2.94
N GLN A 100 9.16 4.66 2.14
CA GLN A 100 9.34 5.77 1.20
C GLN A 100 9.75 7.06 1.92
N PHE A 101 9.16 7.33 3.10
CA PHE A 101 9.56 8.46 3.92
C PHE A 101 11.02 8.34 4.41
N ARG A 102 11.47 7.13 4.76
CA ARG A 102 12.86 6.89 5.20
C ARG A 102 13.89 7.02 4.09
N VAL A 103 13.57 6.63 2.85
CA VAL A 103 14.50 6.77 1.71
C VAL A 103 14.81 8.24 1.40
N GLY A 104 13.92 9.17 1.78
CA GLY A 104 14.16 10.62 1.67
C GLY A 104 14.81 11.26 2.90
N VAL A 105 15.12 10.51 3.96
CA VAL A 105 15.77 11.03 5.17
C VAL A 105 17.21 10.55 5.19
N PRO A 106 18.21 11.45 5.09
CA PRO A 106 19.62 11.08 5.23
C PRO A 106 19.87 10.33 6.54
N THR A 107 20.39 9.12 6.44
CA THR A 107 20.63 8.22 7.59
C THR A 107 22.07 8.24 8.09
N SER A 108 22.95 8.95 7.37
CA SER A 108 24.35 9.16 7.75
C SER A 108 24.76 10.63 7.56
N SER A 109 25.75 11.07 8.33
CA SER A 109 26.36 12.41 8.18
C SER A 109 26.86 12.66 6.75
N THR A 110 27.32 11.60 6.07
CA THR A 110 27.70 11.60 4.66
C THR A 110 26.53 11.88 3.71
N GLU A 111 25.36 11.26 3.94
CA GLU A 111 24.15 11.52 3.14
C GLU A 111 23.61 12.94 3.38
N VAL A 112 23.70 13.45 4.63
CA VAL A 112 23.31 14.83 4.97
C VAL A 112 24.17 15.85 4.22
N LEU A 113 25.48 15.60 4.14
CA LEU A 113 26.42 16.48 3.43
C LEU A 113 26.22 16.43 1.91
N ALA A 114 25.93 15.26 1.36
CA ALA A 114 25.62 15.10 -0.07
C ALA A 114 24.33 15.82 -0.47
N ASP A 115 23.27 15.72 0.34
CA ASP A 115 21.96 16.32 0.08
C ASP A 115 21.98 17.87 0.21
N SER A 116 22.93 18.42 0.98
CA SER A 116 23.16 19.87 1.12
C SER A 116 24.02 20.49 0.01
N GLY A 117 24.38 19.74 -1.03
CA GLY A 117 25.24 20.22 -2.13
C GLY A 117 26.73 20.33 -1.77
N ARG A 118 27.15 19.78 -0.61
CA ARG A 118 28.53 19.79 -0.10
C ARG A 118 29.24 18.48 -0.40
N ALA A 119 29.22 18.08 -1.68
CA ALA A 119 29.72 16.78 -2.13
C ALA A 119 31.18 16.50 -1.72
N GLN A 120 32.04 17.53 -1.67
CA GLN A 120 33.44 17.37 -1.27
C GLN A 120 33.60 17.00 0.21
N ASP A 121 32.80 17.61 1.09
CA ASP A 121 32.85 17.33 2.54
C ASP A 121 32.32 15.92 2.86
N ALA A 122 31.39 15.40 2.04
CA ALA A 122 30.91 14.03 2.13
C ALA A 122 32.02 13.02 1.75
N VAL A 123 32.78 13.30 0.69
CA VAL A 123 33.91 12.44 0.27
C VAL A 123 35.00 12.42 1.34
N ASP A 124 35.37 13.57 1.90
CA ASP A 124 36.42 13.68 2.91
C ASP A 124 36.04 12.96 4.21
N SER A 125 34.76 13.06 4.61
CA SER A 125 34.21 12.34 5.78
C SER A 125 34.21 10.82 5.58
N ALA A 126 33.87 10.33 4.38
CA ALA A 126 33.91 8.90 4.07
C ALA A 126 35.34 8.35 4.07
N HIS A 127 36.31 9.14 3.58
CA HIS A 127 37.72 8.75 3.53
C HIS A 127 38.34 8.60 4.93
N LEU A 128 37.95 9.46 5.88
CA LEU A 128 38.35 9.37 7.28
C LEU A 128 37.86 8.09 7.96
N GLN A 129 36.62 7.65 7.67
CA GLN A 129 36.07 6.42 8.24
C GLN A 129 36.76 5.14 7.72
N ILE A 130 37.11 5.10 6.42
CA ILE A 130 37.82 3.94 5.82
C ILE A 130 39.24 3.81 6.36
N THR A 131 39.92 4.94 6.60
CA THR A 131 41.32 4.96 7.03
C THR A 131 41.47 4.65 8.52
N GLY A 132 40.47 5.01 9.34
CA GLY A 132 40.45 4.73 10.79
C GLY A 132 40.18 3.28 11.19
N MET A 133 39.78 2.40 10.26
CA MET A 133 39.54 0.97 10.53
C MET A 133 40.77 0.07 10.36
N ARG A 134 41.92 0.62 9.94
CA ARG A 134 43.20 -0.11 9.90
C ARG A 134 43.99 0.09 11.18
N GLN A 135 43.65 -0.67 12.23
CA GLN A 135 44.54 -1.02 13.35
C GLN A 135 44.38 -2.52 13.62
#